data_AF-A0A7X7WJX6-F1
#
_entry.id   AF-A0A7X7WJX6-F1
#
_cell.length_a   1.000
_cell.length_b   1.000
_cell.length_c   1.000
_cell.angle_alpha   90.00
_cell.angle_beta   90.00
_cell.angle_gamma   90.00
#
_symmetry.space_group_name_H-M   'P 1'
#
loop_
_entity.id
_entity.type
_entity.pdbx_description
1 polymer ?
#
loop_
_entity_poly.entity_id
_entity_poly.type
_entity_poly.pdbx_seq_one_letter_code
_entity_poly.pdbx_strand_id
1 'polypeptide(L)'
;MRIFIKSHNQPLSIHVIWGILLIGMVVIWPFLPHFACPFHQITGYPCLACGASRAVNALYGGRIVGMFGFNPLLVTFCVGLFLFSLLKLFEFILHIKIEVKLSPKAALFGKILIGLAAAANWLFLIVSNR
;
A
#
# COMPACT_ATOMS: atom_id res chain seq x y z
N MET A 1 19.26 -8.81 10.05
CA MET A 1 18.27 -9.40 9.11
C MET A 1 18.95 -10.56 8.40
N ARG A 2 18.29 -11.71 8.24
CA ARG A 2 18.82 -12.84 7.46
C ARG A 2 17.75 -13.31 6.47
N ILE A 3 18.14 -13.53 5.22
CA ILE A 3 17.27 -13.98 4.12
C ILE A 3 17.65 -15.43 3.81
N PHE A 4 16.66 -16.32 3.74
CA PHE A 4 16.85 -17.72 3.37
C PHE A 4 16.00 -18.05 2.15
N ILE A 5 16.56 -18.79 1.20
CA ILE A 5 15.84 -19.31 0.02
C ILE A 5 15.78 -20.83 0.16
N LYS A 6 14.58 -21.41 0.09
CA LYS A 6 14.36 -22.86 0.17
C LYS A 6 13.48 -23.31 -0.99
N SER A 7 13.77 -24.48 -1.56
CA SER A 7 12.82 -25.16 -2.46
C SER A 7 11.63 -25.63 -1.64
N HIS A 8 10.42 -25.24 -2.05
CA HIS A 8 9.21 -25.54 -1.28
C HIS A 8 7.98 -25.52 -2.19
N ASN A 9 7.16 -26.57 -2.12
CA ASN A 9 5.89 -26.64 -2.84
C ASN A 9 4.75 -26.06 -1.98
N GLN A 10 4.69 -24.73 -1.87
CA GLN A 10 3.66 -24.02 -1.09
C GLN A 10 2.43 -23.68 -1.95
N PRO A 11 1.21 -23.71 -1.39
CA PRO A 11 0.03 -23.23 -2.11
C PRO A 11 0.15 -21.73 -2.41
N LEU A 12 -0.59 -21.26 -3.42
CA LEU A 12 -0.60 -19.84 -3.80
C LEU A 12 -0.97 -18.97 -2.61
N SER A 13 -0.14 -17.96 -2.33
CA SER A 13 -0.35 -17.07 -1.20
C SER A 13 -1.58 -16.17 -1.39
N ILE A 14 -2.37 -15.95 -0.33
CA ILE A 14 -3.47 -14.97 -0.30
C ILE A 14 -3.02 -13.56 -0.69
N HIS A 15 -1.74 -13.25 -0.52
CA HIS A 15 -1.17 -11.96 -0.94
C HIS A 15 -1.26 -11.72 -2.45
N VAL A 16 -1.32 -12.77 -3.28
CA VAL A 16 -1.56 -12.62 -4.72
C VAL A 16 -2.97 -12.12 -5.00
N ILE A 17 -3.97 -12.58 -4.23
CA ILE A 17 -5.36 -12.09 -4.34
C ILE A 17 -5.43 -10.59 -4.04
N TRP A 18 -4.75 -10.12 -3.00
CA TRP A 18 -4.68 -8.69 -2.69
C TRP A 18 -4.06 -7.86 -3.83
N GLY A 19 -3.06 -8.40 -4.52
CA GLY A 19 -2.47 -7.77 -5.71
C GLY A 19 -3.46 -7.71 -6.87
N ILE A 20 -4.19 -8.79 -7.13
CA ILE A 20 -5.24 -8.84 -8.17
C ILE A 20 -6.35 -7.83 -7.86
N LEU A 21 -6.83 -7.77 -6.61
CA LEU A 21 -7.84 -6.82 -6.19
C LEU A 21 -7.36 -5.36 -6.33
N LEU A 22 -6.09 -5.09 -5.99
CA LEU A 22 -5.50 -3.76 -6.15
C LEU A 22 -5.45 -3.36 -7.64
N ILE A 23 -4.97 -4.24 -8.51
CA ILE A 23 -4.94 -4.00 -9.97
C ILE A 23 -6.37 -3.82 -10.48
N GLY A 24 -7.29 -4.69 -10.07
CA GLY A 24 -8.70 -4.62 -10.44
C GLY A 24 -9.31 -3.27 -10.06
N MET A 25 -9.10 -2.83 -8.82
CA MET A 25 -9.58 -1.53 -8.33
C MET A 25 -9.01 -0.36 -9.14
N VAL A 26 -7.72 -0.41 -9.50
CA VAL A 26 -7.13 0.58 -10.40
C VAL A 26 -7.83 0.51 -11.75
N VAL A 27 -7.86 -0.64 -12.42
CA VAL A 27 -8.44 -0.82 -13.76
C VAL A 27 -9.90 -0.36 -13.86
N ILE A 28 -10.73 -0.65 -12.86
CA ILE A 28 -12.15 -0.25 -12.87
C ILE A 28 -12.35 1.23 -12.50
N TRP A 29 -11.35 1.90 -11.93
CA TRP A 29 -11.45 3.27 -11.41
C TRP A 29 -12.05 4.30 -12.40
N PRO A 30 -11.72 4.30 -13.70
CA PRO A 30 -12.28 5.25 -14.66
C PRO A 30 -13.79 5.09 -14.87
N PHE A 31 -14.34 3.92 -14.53
CA PHE A 31 -15.75 3.58 -14.69
C PHE A 31 -16.55 3.78 -13.40
N LEU A 32 -15.87 4.09 -12.28
CA LEU A 32 -16.52 4.36 -11.00
C LEU A 32 -16.87 5.85 -10.86
N PRO A 33 -18.04 6.19 -10.29
CA PRO A 33 -18.37 7.57 -9.96
C PRO A 33 -17.40 8.12 -8.90
N HIS A 34 -16.84 9.31 -9.16
CA HIS A 34 -15.92 9.98 -8.24
C HIS A 34 -16.69 10.78 -7.20
N PHE A 35 -16.94 10.19 -6.04
CA PHE A 35 -17.53 10.90 -4.91
C PHE A 35 -16.46 11.51 -3.99
N ALA A 36 -16.80 12.65 -3.38
CA ALA A 36 -16.04 13.18 -2.27
C ALA A 36 -16.11 12.21 -1.08
N CYS A 37 -15.06 12.18 -0.24
CA CYS A 37 -15.01 11.29 0.91
C CYS A 37 -16.13 11.64 1.91
N PRO A 38 -17.09 10.72 2.18
CA PRO A 38 -18.21 11.02 3.06
C PRO A 38 -17.75 11.31 4.50
N PHE A 39 -16.68 10.63 4.95
CA PHE A 39 -16.09 10.90 6.26
C PHE A 39 -15.62 12.36 6.38
N HIS A 40 -14.90 12.86 5.39
CA HIS A 40 -14.43 14.25 5.39
C HIS A 40 -15.59 15.23 5.27
N GLN A 41 -16.63 14.91 4.48
CA GLN A 41 -17.82 15.74 4.37
C GLN A 41 -18.61 15.85 5.69
N ILE A 42 -18.70 14.77 6.45
CA ILE A 42 -19.47 14.72 7.70
C ILE A 42 -18.65 15.32 8.86
N THR A 43 -17.37 14.98 8.95
CA THR A 43 -16.54 15.35 10.12
C THR A 43 -15.75 16.63 9.94
N GLY A 44 -15.48 17.03 8.69
CA GLY A 44 -14.53 18.10 8.38
C GLY A 44 -13.06 17.73 8.58
N TYR A 45 -12.75 16.49 9.01
CA TYR A 45 -11.39 16.04 9.27
C TYR A 45 -10.93 15.01 8.22
N PRO A 46 -9.65 15.06 7.81
CA PRO A 46 -9.11 14.04 6.93
C PRO A 46 -8.82 12.74 7.68
N CYS A 47 -9.26 11.62 7.11
CA CYS A 47 -8.87 10.28 7.59
C CYS A 47 -7.51 9.88 7.02
N LEU A 48 -6.91 8.80 7.54
CA LEU A 48 -5.60 8.31 7.07
C LEU A 48 -5.57 7.92 5.58
N ALA A 49 -6.73 7.67 4.97
CA ALA A 49 -6.88 7.36 3.55
C ALA A 49 -7.35 8.56 2.69
N CYS A 50 -7.52 9.75 3.26
CA CYS A 50 -7.88 10.94 2.49
C CYS A 50 -6.85 11.19 1.38
N GLY A 51 -7.33 11.59 0.20
CA GLY A 51 -6.48 11.78 -0.98
C GLY A 51 -6.27 10.54 -1.85
N ALA A 52 -6.75 9.35 -1.46
CA ALA A 52 -6.68 8.12 -2.27
C ALA A 52 -7.18 8.34 -3.72
N SER A 53 -8.41 8.84 -3.86
CA SER A 53 -9.03 9.09 -5.17
C SER A 53 -8.20 10.03 -6.05
N ARG A 54 -7.61 11.07 -5.44
CA ARG A 54 -6.77 12.04 -6.15
C ARG A 54 -5.42 11.43 -6.55
N ALA A 55 -4.86 10.55 -5.71
CA ALA A 55 -3.66 9.80 -6.06
C ALA A 55 -3.91 8.88 -7.27
N VAL A 56 -5.04 8.16 -7.30
CA VAL A 56 -5.39 7.31 -8.45
C VAL A 56 -5.65 8.16 -9.71
N ASN A 57 -6.34 9.31 -9.60
CA ASN A 57 -6.48 10.23 -10.72
C ASN A 57 -5.13 10.78 -11.23
N ALA A 58 -4.16 10.99 -10.34
CA ALA A 58 -2.81 11.38 -10.73
C ALA A 58 -2.08 10.26 -11.48
N LEU A 59 -2.28 8.99 -11.10
CA LEU A 59 -1.78 7.82 -11.84
C LEU A 59 -2.31 7.83 -13.28
N TYR A 60 -3.63 7.98 -13.44
CA TYR A 60 -4.28 8.02 -14.76
C TYR A 60 -3.84 9.22 -15.61
N GLY A 61 -3.54 10.35 -14.97
CA GLY A 61 -2.95 11.52 -15.64
C GLY A 61 -1.46 11.41 -15.94
N GLY A 62 -0.83 10.23 -15.74
CA GLY A 62 0.61 10.02 -15.96
C GLY A 62 1.53 10.68 -14.92
N ARG A 63 0.97 11.27 -13.86
CA ARG A 63 1.73 11.98 -12.82
C ARG A 63 2.12 11.04 -11.68
N ILE A 64 3.00 10.09 -11.98
CA ILE A 64 3.40 9.01 -11.06
C ILE A 64 3.97 9.59 -9.74
N VAL A 65 4.92 10.53 -9.81
CA VAL A 65 5.48 11.18 -8.62
C VAL A 65 4.42 12.05 -7.92
N GLY A 66 3.52 12.66 -8.69
CA GLY A 66 2.43 13.49 -8.18
C GLY A 66 1.46 12.73 -7.28
N MET A 67 1.33 11.40 -7.42
CA MET A 67 0.49 10.57 -6.55
C MET A 67 0.89 10.70 -5.07
N PHE A 68 2.19 10.68 -4.79
CA PHE A 68 2.72 10.74 -3.42
C PHE A 68 2.36 12.05 -2.73
N GLY A 69 2.20 13.14 -3.49
CA GLY A 69 1.75 14.41 -2.94
C GLY A 69 0.35 14.34 -2.33
N PHE A 70 -0.51 13.38 -2.72
CA PHE A 70 -1.87 13.29 -2.22
C PHE A 70 -1.99 12.46 -0.94
N ASN A 71 -1.29 11.34 -0.84
CA ASN A 71 -1.22 10.52 0.37
C ASN A 71 0.03 9.62 0.31
N PRO A 72 1.19 10.08 0.81
CA PRO A 72 2.45 9.36 0.69
C PRO A 72 2.38 7.96 1.29
N LEU A 73 1.74 7.81 2.46
CA LEU A 73 1.66 6.53 3.17
C LEU A 73 0.82 5.51 2.39
N LEU A 74 -0.36 5.92 1.93
CA LEU A 74 -1.24 5.04 1.16
C LEU A 74 -0.58 4.60 -0.15
N VAL A 75 0.02 5.53 -0.89
CA VAL A 75 0.69 5.21 -2.16
C VAL A 75 1.85 4.23 -1.91
N THR A 76 2.67 4.50 -0.89
CA THR A 76 3.78 3.61 -0.51
C THR A 76 3.27 2.22 -0.11
N PHE A 77 2.18 2.16 0.66
CA PHE A 77 1.54 0.91 1.05
C PHE A 77 1.03 0.13 -0.16
N CYS A 78 0.31 0.76 -1.09
CA CYS A 78 -0.20 0.11 -2.29
C CYS A 78 0.93 -0.40 -3.20
N VAL A 79 1.99 0.39 -3.40
CA VAL A 79 3.17 -0.04 -4.16
C VAL A 79 3.85 -1.22 -3.46
N GLY A 80 4.06 -1.15 -2.15
CA GLY A 80 4.63 -2.24 -1.36
C GLY A 80 3.79 -3.52 -1.42
N LEU A 81 2.47 -3.39 -1.33
CA LEU A 81 1.54 -4.50 -1.47
C LEU A 81 1.65 -5.15 -2.86
N PHE A 82 1.63 -4.34 -3.92
CA PHE A 82 1.78 -4.83 -5.29
C PHE A 82 3.11 -5.58 -5.49
N LEU A 83 4.24 -5.00 -5.07
CA LEU A 83 5.56 -5.64 -5.19
C LEU A 83 5.64 -6.92 -4.36
N PHE A 84 5.04 -6.93 -3.17
CA PHE A 84 4.98 -8.12 -2.33
C PHE A 84 4.10 -9.22 -2.94
N SER A 85 2.97 -8.86 -3.55
CA SER A 85 2.13 -9.80 -4.31
C SER A 85 2.90 -10.41 -5.49
N LEU A 86 3.68 -9.60 -6.23
CA LEU A 86 4.55 -10.10 -7.31
C LEU A 86 5.62 -11.06 -6.78
N LEU A 87 6.25 -10.73 -5.65
CA LEU A 87 7.22 -11.60 -5.00
C LEU A 87 6.59 -12.95 -4.64
N LYS A 88 5.37 -12.96 -4.10
CA LYS A 88 4.65 -14.19 -3.75
C LYS A 88 4.18 -14.99 -4.96
N LEU A 89 3.83 -14.32 -6.05
CA LEU A 89 3.57 -14.99 -7.32
C LEU A 89 4.85 -15.63 -7.88
N PHE A 90 5.99 -14.94 -7.81
CA PHE A 90 7.28 -15.45 -8.25
C PHE A 90 7.77 -16.64 -7.42
N GLU A 91 7.63 -16.57 -6.08
CA GLU A 91 7.86 -17.70 -5.18
C GLU A 91 7.04 -18.94 -5.58
N PHE A 92 5.77 -18.74 -5.93
CA PHE A 92 4.90 -19.82 -6.38
C PHE A 92 5.33 -20.41 -7.74
N ILE A 93 5.58 -19.57 -8.74
CA ILE A 93 5.96 -20.00 -10.10
C ILE A 93 7.32 -20.74 -10.09
N LEU A 94 8.27 -20.27 -9.30
CA LEU A 94 9.61 -20.88 -9.23
C LEU A 94 9.73 -21.98 -8.17
N HIS A 95 8.66 -22.28 -7.43
CA HIS A 95 8.68 -23.25 -6.33
C HIS A 95 9.78 -22.95 -5.28
N ILE A 96 10.05 -21.67 -5.05
CA ILE A 96 10.99 -21.20 -4.03
C ILE A 96 10.24 -20.46 -2.91
N LYS A 97 10.82 -20.42 -1.72
CA LYS A 97 10.31 -19.65 -0.59
C LYS A 97 11.38 -18.73 -0.05
N ILE A 98 11.08 -17.44 0.01
CA ILE A 98 11.96 -16.42 0.58
C ILE A 98 11.49 -16.13 2.01
N GLU A 99 12.27 -16.58 3.00
CA GLU A 99 11.98 -16.36 4.41
C GLU A 99 12.85 -15.21 4.95
N VAL A 100 12.19 -14.17 5.45
CA VAL A 100 12.85 -13.06 6.15
C VAL A 100 12.66 -13.25 7.64
N LYS A 101 13.77 -13.48 8.36
CA LYS A 101 13.74 -13.53 9.83
C LYS A 101 14.17 -12.19 10.42
N LEU A 102 13.24 -11.52 11.09
CA LEU A 102 13.51 -10.31 11.88
C LEU A 102 13.83 -10.69 13.33
N SER A 103 14.83 -10.04 13.90
CA SER A 103 15.06 -10.09 15.35
C SER A 103 13.93 -9.36 16.09
N PRO A 104 13.61 -9.72 17.35
CA PRO A 104 12.58 -9.02 18.13
C PRO A 104 12.80 -7.50 18.23
N LYS A 105 14.05 -7.07 18.41
CA LYS A 105 14.42 -5.64 18.43
C LYS A 105 14.11 -4.94 17.10
N ALA A 106 14.46 -5.56 15.97
CA ALA A 106 14.15 -5.04 14.65
C ALA A 106 12.63 -5.00 14.37
N ALA A 107 11.87 -5.99 14.84
CA ALA A 107 10.42 -6.00 14.71
C ALA A 107 9.76 -4.88 15.53
N LEU A 108 10.23 -4.66 16.77
CA LEU A 108 9.77 -3.55 17.61
C LEU A 108 10.09 -2.21 16.96
N PHE A 109 11.32 -2.02 16.50
CA PHE A 109 11.73 -0.81 15.81
C PHE A 109 10.88 -0.53 14.56
N GLY A 110 10.61 -1.57 13.75
CA GLY A 110 9.71 -1.46 12.60
C GLY A 110 8.30 -1.03 12.97
N LYS A 111 7.72 -1.57 14.05
CA LYS A 111 6.40 -1.15 14.54
C LYS A 111 6.38 0.32 14.97
N ILE A 112 7.42 0.77 15.67
CA ILE A 112 7.55 2.17 16.09
C ILE A 112 7.63 3.08 14.85
N LEU A 113 8.46 2.73 13.86
CA LEU A 113 8.56 3.50 12.62
C LEU A 113 7.24 3.56 11.86
N ILE A 114 6.48 2.46 11.78
CA ILE A 114 5.16 2.45 11.16
C ILE A 114 4.20 3.39 11.89
N GLY A 115 4.19 3.37 13.23
CA GLY A 115 3.37 4.28 14.04
C GLY A 115 3.74 5.75 13.81
N LEU A 116 5.04 6.06 13.80
CA LEU A 116 5.53 7.41 13.51
C LEU A 116 5.19 7.85 12.08
N ALA A 117 5.33 6.97 11.09
CA ALA A 117 4.96 7.26 9.71
C ALA A 117 3.45 7.51 9.56
N ALA A 118 2.61 6.76 10.27
CA ALA A 118 1.17 6.99 10.30
C ALA A 118 0.82 8.35 10.92
N ALA A 119 1.43 8.69 12.06
CA ALA A 119 1.24 9.99 12.69
C ALA A 119 1.72 11.15 11.80
N ALA A 120 2.90 11.01 11.19
CA ALA A 120 3.45 12.01 10.27
C ALA A 120 2.57 12.20 9.02
N ASN A 121 2.08 11.10 8.43
CA ASN A 121 1.14 11.17 7.31
C ASN A 121 -0.17 11.86 7.71
N TRP A 122 -0.69 11.58 8.90
CA TRP A 122 -1.92 12.22 9.34
C TRP A 122 -1.75 13.73 9.57
N LEU A 123 -0.65 14.14 10.20
CA LEU A 123 -0.28 15.55 10.33
C LEU A 123 -0.15 16.23 8.97
N PHE A 124 0.50 15.57 8.01
CA PHE A 124 0.60 16.05 6.64
C PHE A 124 -0.78 16.29 6.00
N LEU A 125 -1.72 15.35 6.15
CA LEU A 125 -3.08 15.48 5.61
C LEU A 125 -3.84 16.64 6.27
N ILE A 126 -3.73 16.80 7.59
CA ILE A 126 -4.35 17.90 8.33
C ILE A 126 -3.79 19.25 7.87
N VAL A 127 -2.47 19.42 7.86
CA VAL A 127 -1.82 20.69 7.51
C VAL A 127 -2.06 21.07 6.05
N SER A 128 -2.12 20.08 5.16
CA SER A 128 -2.38 20.32 3.74
C SER A 128 -3.88 20.43 3.39
N ASN A 129 -4.76 20.28 4.38
CA ASN A 129 -6.22 20.26 4.23
C ASN A 129 -6.68 19.26 3.15
N ARG A 130 -6.10 18.04 3.17
CA ARG A 130 -6.29 17.00 2.15
C ARG A 130 -7.06 15.80 2.67
#